data_AF-A0A7S2K3K8-F1
#
_entry.id   AF-A0A7S2K3K8-F1
#
_cell.length_a   1.000
_cell.length_b   1.000
_cell.length_c   1.000
_cell.angle_alpha   90.00
_cell.angle_beta   90.00
_cell.angle_gamma   90.00
#
_symmetry.space_group_name_H-M   'P 1'
#
loop_
_entity.id
_entity.type
_entity.pdbx_description
1 polymer ?
#
loop_
_entity_poly.entity_id
_entity_poly.type
_entity_poly.pdbx_seq_one_letter_code
_entity_poly.pdbx_strand_id
1 'polypeptide(L)'
;VIAGLGAAAGVCLVSTTYFGAWQMSMYTAVLTICYVLSLAFATRVRTMLVLNVVGVFFGAASLTGACVWPPEISRVYWILLAAWLVFFAYFVSNTLGRVQYVSLSRMAGELGTGYTSVTEAHATVPEDKARILADIGANVEDVDASIRVLIDSGMSTPTLRDVARRGIDLRGTATWRSSMIVTAFGPWAALLFYAYYGDAHFKNLLESPERPYTSWHAHHVATVSPLLGAACILLCLF
;
A
#
# COMPACT_ATOMS: atom_id res chain seq x y z
N VAL A 1 -3.47 1.26 13.53
CA VAL A 1 -3.97 0.44 14.66
C VAL A 1 -5.23 -0.34 14.26
N ILE A 2 -6.30 0.32 13.80
CA ILE A 2 -7.56 -0.34 13.38
C ILE A 2 -7.35 -1.33 12.23
N ALA A 3 -6.61 -0.95 11.17
CA ALA A 3 -6.26 -1.87 10.08
C ALA A 3 -5.39 -3.07 10.52
N GLY A 4 -4.57 -2.90 11.57
CA GLY A 4 -3.74 -3.97 12.12
C GLY A 4 -4.52 -4.95 12.98
N LEU A 5 -5.53 -4.47 13.72
CA LEU A 5 -6.43 -5.30 14.51
C LEU A 5 -7.40 -6.09 13.61
N GLY A 6 -7.91 -5.48 12.54
CA GLY A 6 -8.73 -6.17 11.54
C GLY A 6 -7.97 -7.28 10.81
N ALA A 7 -6.71 -7.03 10.46
CA ALA A 7 -5.81 -8.04 9.89
C ALA A 7 -5.54 -9.19 10.87
N ALA A 8 -5.22 -8.88 12.13
CA ALA A 8 -4.96 -9.88 13.16
C ALA A 8 -6.21 -10.74 13.45
N ALA A 9 -7.40 -10.14 13.50
CA ALA A 9 -8.65 -10.85 13.69
C ALA A 9 -8.99 -11.76 12.49
N GLY A 10 -8.80 -11.27 11.25
CA GLY A 10 -9.00 -12.07 10.04
C GLY A 10 -8.03 -13.25 9.94
N VAL A 11 -6.76 -13.02 10.26
CA VAL A 11 -5.74 -14.10 10.33
C VAL A 11 -6.07 -15.08 11.45
N CYS A 12 -6.53 -14.64 12.62
CA CYS A 12 -6.88 -15.53 13.72
C CYS A 12 -8.10 -16.41 13.40
N LEU A 13 -9.11 -15.86 12.71
CA LEU A 13 -10.35 -16.57 12.37
C LEU A 13 -10.14 -17.62 11.27
N VAL A 14 -9.43 -17.25 10.19
CA VAL A 14 -9.09 -18.19 9.11
C VAL A 14 -8.20 -19.30 9.64
N SER A 15 -7.26 -18.97 10.52
CA SER A 15 -6.19 -19.90 10.84
C SER A 15 -6.51 -20.85 12.00
N THR A 16 -7.50 -20.52 12.85
CA THR A 16 -8.07 -21.48 13.83
C THR A 16 -8.89 -22.60 13.19
N THR A 17 -9.35 -22.39 11.95
CA THR A 17 -10.22 -23.35 11.25
C THR A 17 -9.42 -24.38 10.45
N TYR A 18 -8.17 -24.10 10.07
CA TYR A 18 -7.41 -24.90 9.09
C TYR A 18 -6.00 -25.34 9.52
N PHE A 19 -5.43 -24.80 10.61
CA PHE A 19 -4.08 -25.17 11.06
C PHE A 19 -4.07 -25.86 12.41
N GLY A 20 -3.13 -26.79 12.61
CA GLY A 20 -2.85 -27.32 13.94
C GLY A 20 -2.34 -26.20 14.86
N ALA A 21 -2.79 -26.18 16.11
CA ALA A 21 -2.49 -25.14 17.11
C ALA A 21 -0.98 -24.83 17.26
N TRP A 22 -0.12 -25.80 16.94
CA TRP A 22 1.33 -25.69 17.01
C TRP A 22 1.96 -24.91 15.85
N GLN A 23 1.45 -25.08 14.63
CA GLN A 23 1.91 -24.32 13.46
C GLN A 23 1.47 -22.85 13.57
N MET A 24 0.30 -22.65 14.16
CA MET A 24 -0.26 -21.33 14.47
C MET A 24 0.57 -20.53 15.48
N SER A 25 1.03 -21.17 16.56
CA SER A 25 1.81 -20.50 17.59
C SER A 25 3.18 -20.06 17.08
N MET A 26 3.88 -20.94 16.33
CA MET A 26 5.15 -20.63 15.68
C MET A 26 5.03 -19.47 14.70
N TYR A 27 3.99 -19.50 13.86
CA TYR A 27 3.77 -18.48 12.84
C TYR A 27 3.42 -17.10 13.44
N THR A 28 2.51 -17.08 14.42
CA THR A 28 2.14 -15.85 15.13
C THR A 28 3.33 -15.28 15.90
N ALA A 29 4.17 -16.14 16.49
CA ALA A 29 5.39 -15.72 17.18
C ALA A 29 6.40 -15.05 16.23
N VAL A 30 6.69 -15.66 15.07
CA VAL A 30 7.62 -15.10 14.08
C VAL A 30 7.13 -13.73 13.58
N LEU A 31 5.84 -13.61 13.25
CA LEU A 31 5.26 -12.34 12.82
C LEU A 31 5.31 -11.26 13.90
N THR A 32 4.99 -11.63 15.15
CA THR A 32 5.04 -10.71 16.29
C THR A 32 6.47 -10.23 16.54
N ILE A 33 7.44 -11.13 16.48
CA ILE A 33 8.86 -10.80 16.60
C ILE A 33 9.30 -9.86 15.47
N CYS A 34 8.98 -10.18 14.22
CA CYS A 34 9.31 -9.32 13.07
C CYS A 34 8.66 -7.93 13.18
N TYR A 35 7.42 -7.84 13.64
CA TYR A 35 6.72 -6.57 13.85
C TYR A 35 7.35 -5.74 14.97
N VAL A 36 7.63 -6.36 16.13
CA VAL A 36 8.27 -5.69 17.27
C VAL A 36 9.67 -5.23 16.91
N LEU A 37 10.46 -6.04 16.22
CA LEU A 37 11.78 -5.65 15.72
C LEU A 37 11.66 -4.52 14.70
N SER A 38 10.65 -4.53 13.84
CA SER A 38 10.40 -3.43 12.89
C SER A 38 10.07 -2.11 13.57
N LEU A 39 9.33 -2.15 14.69
CA LEU A 39 9.09 -0.98 15.54
C LEU A 39 10.38 -0.52 16.23
N ALA A 40 11.19 -1.44 16.76
CA ALA A 40 12.45 -1.14 17.41
C ALA A 40 13.49 -0.53 16.46
N PHE A 41 13.49 -0.95 15.18
CA PHE A 41 14.37 -0.44 14.14
C PHE A 41 13.72 0.64 13.27
N ALA A 42 12.67 1.32 13.75
CA ALA A 42 11.97 2.34 12.98
C ALA A 42 12.89 3.46 12.46
N THR A 43 14.03 3.73 13.11
CA THR A 43 15.01 4.74 12.67
C THR A 43 15.89 4.27 11.50
N ARG A 44 15.95 2.96 11.21
CA ARG A 44 16.81 2.37 10.16
C ARG A 44 15.98 1.66 9.10
N VAL A 45 15.55 2.43 8.11
CA VAL A 45 14.67 1.99 7.00
C VAL A 45 15.15 0.70 6.33
N ARG A 46 16.45 0.58 6.05
CA ARG A 46 17.03 -0.60 5.36
C ARG A 46 16.92 -1.87 6.21
N THR A 47 17.22 -1.77 7.51
CA THR A 47 17.13 -2.89 8.46
C THR A 47 15.69 -3.38 8.58
N MET A 48 14.74 -2.45 8.66
CA MET A 48 13.31 -2.76 8.72
C MET A 48 12.84 -3.53 7.48
N LEU A 49 13.24 -3.10 6.28
CA LEU A 49 12.86 -3.77 5.03
C LEU A 49 13.41 -5.20 4.93
N VAL A 50 14.69 -5.39 5.26
CA VAL A 50 15.31 -6.72 5.30
C VAL A 50 14.59 -7.65 6.29
N LEU A 51 14.27 -7.14 7.48
CA LEU A 51 13.64 -7.94 8.54
C LEU A 51 12.21 -8.37 8.17
N ASN A 52 11.46 -7.53 7.45
CA ASN A 52 10.14 -7.88 6.95
C ASN A 52 10.19 -8.86 5.78
N VAL A 53 11.12 -8.67 4.82
CA VAL A 53 11.32 -9.62 3.72
C VAL A 53 11.68 -11.00 4.28
N VAL A 54 12.64 -11.07 5.22
CA VAL A 54 13.04 -12.32 5.87
C VAL A 54 11.87 -12.96 6.62
N GLY A 55 11.09 -12.18 7.38
CA GLY A 55 9.90 -12.68 8.07
C GLY A 55 8.84 -13.27 7.14
N VAL A 56 8.58 -12.61 6.01
CA VAL A 56 7.65 -13.10 4.97
C VAL A 56 8.15 -14.41 4.36
N PHE A 57 9.44 -14.49 4.00
CA PHE A 57 10.02 -15.69 3.42
C PHE A 57 10.01 -16.88 4.38
N PHE A 58 10.39 -16.68 5.65
CA PHE A 58 10.33 -17.74 6.67
C PHE A 58 8.89 -18.15 6.98
N GLY A 59 7.94 -17.21 6.99
CA GLY A 59 6.52 -17.51 7.15
C GLY A 59 5.93 -18.31 5.98
N ALA A 60 6.38 -18.06 4.75
CA ALA A 60 5.97 -18.83 3.57
C ALA A 60 6.66 -20.20 3.50
N ALA A 61 7.92 -20.29 3.90
CA ALA A 61 8.68 -21.54 3.93
C ALA A 61 8.13 -22.53 4.98
N SER A 62 7.72 -22.04 6.16
CA SER A 62 7.12 -22.89 7.19
C SER A 62 5.77 -23.48 6.77
N LEU A 63 5.07 -22.81 5.84
CA LEU A 63 3.80 -23.28 5.27
C LEU A 63 3.99 -24.32 4.16
N THR A 64 5.12 -24.33 3.47
CA THR A 64 5.38 -25.19 2.30
C THR A 64 6.12 -26.47 2.64
N GLY A 65 6.93 -26.49 3.69
CA GLY A 65 7.81 -27.62 4.02
C GLY A 65 7.16 -28.88 4.59
N ALA A 66 5.84 -28.89 4.86
CA ALA A 66 5.27 -29.91 5.75
C ALA A 66 4.29 -30.93 5.15
N CYS A 67 3.68 -30.77 3.97
CA CYS A 67 2.68 -31.76 3.53
C CYS A 67 2.56 -32.00 2.01
N VAL A 68 2.06 -33.19 1.68
CA VAL A 68 1.42 -33.53 0.40
C VAL A 68 -0.04 -33.07 0.54
N TRP A 69 -0.44 -32.05 -0.20
CA TRP A 69 -1.69 -31.33 0.07
C TRP A 69 -2.85 -31.76 -0.85
N PRO A 70 -4.03 -32.09 -0.31
CA PRO A 70 -5.27 -32.24 -1.07
C PRO A 70 -5.65 -30.96 -1.83
N PRO A 71 -6.34 -31.07 -2.98
CA PRO A 71 -6.72 -29.93 -3.82
C PRO A 71 -7.63 -28.91 -3.10
N GLU A 72 -8.40 -29.30 -2.09
CA GLU A 72 -9.17 -28.34 -1.28
C GLU A 72 -8.27 -27.36 -0.49
N ILE A 73 -7.10 -27.81 -0.03
CA ILE A 73 -6.18 -26.99 0.78
C ILE A 73 -5.41 -25.99 -0.10
N SER A 74 -5.21 -26.29 -1.39
CA SER A 74 -4.57 -25.38 -2.35
C SER A 74 -5.27 -24.01 -2.45
N ARG A 75 -6.60 -23.96 -2.27
CA ARG A 75 -7.38 -22.70 -2.33
C ARG A 75 -7.06 -21.77 -1.16
N VAL A 76 -6.89 -22.31 0.04
CA VAL A 76 -6.52 -21.55 1.24
C VAL A 76 -5.14 -20.92 1.05
N TYR A 77 -4.20 -21.64 0.43
CA TYR A 77 -2.86 -21.12 0.15
C TYR A 77 -2.85 -19.97 -0.85
N TRP A 78 -3.65 -20.03 -1.92
CA TRP A 78 -3.73 -18.91 -2.87
C TRP A 78 -4.31 -17.65 -2.22
N ILE A 79 -5.31 -17.79 -1.34
CA ILE A 79 -5.84 -16.66 -0.56
C ILE A 79 -4.77 -16.09 0.36
N LEU A 80 -4.07 -16.96 1.11
CA LEU A 80 -3.00 -16.54 2.01
C LEU A 80 -1.87 -15.86 1.25
N LEU A 81 -1.42 -16.41 0.12
CA LEU A 81 -0.39 -15.83 -0.73
C LEU A 81 -0.82 -14.47 -1.29
N ALA A 82 -2.05 -14.34 -1.78
CA ALA A 82 -2.57 -13.06 -2.27
C ALA A 82 -2.63 -12.01 -1.15
N ALA A 83 -3.11 -12.39 0.04
CA ALA A 83 -3.10 -11.52 1.21
C ALA A 83 -1.67 -11.08 1.57
N TRP A 84 -0.70 -12.01 1.52
CA TRP A 84 0.71 -11.72 1.75
C TRP A 84 1.30 -10.73 0.76
N LEU A 85 1.00 -10.88 -0.53
CA LEU A 85 1.45 -9.95 -1.56
C LEU A 85 0.87 -8.55 -1.33
N VAL A 86 -0.40 -8.45 -0.90
CA VAL A 86 -1.03 -7.17 -0.53
C VAL A 86 -0.34 -6.55 0.69
N PHE A 87 -0.07 -7.33 1.74
CA PHE A 87 0.66 -6.85 2.92
C PHE A 87 2.07 -6.39 2.59
N PHE A 88 2.77 -7.16 1.76
CA PHE A 88 4.10 -6.81 1.30
C PHE A 88 4.10 -5.51 0.50
N ALA A 89 3.18 -5.39 -0.47
CA ALA A 89 3.01 -4.17 -1.27
C ALA A 89 2.67 -2.96 -0.40
N TYR A 90 1.81 -3.12 0.61
CA TYR A 90 1.48 -2.07 1.56
C TYR A 90 2.72 -1.61 2.34
N PHE A 91 3.49 -2.57 2.84
CA PHE A 91 4.68 -2.30 3.63
C PHE A 91 5.76 -1.56 2.83
N VAL A 92 6.03 -2.03 1.60
CA VAL A 92 6.97 -1.37 0.68
C VAL A 92 6.50 0.05 0.37
N SER A 93 5.21 0.23 0.05
CA SER A 93 4.64 1.55 -0.25
C SER A 93 4.74 2.51 0.93
N ASN A 94 4.47 2.02 2.14
CA ASN A 94 4.58 2.82 3.36
C ASN A 94 6.04 3.21 3.66
N THR A 95 6.97 2.28 3.42
CA THR A 95 8.40 2.53 3.58
C THR A 95 8.91 3.59 2.61
N LEU A 96 8.51 3.49 1.33
CA LEU A 96 8.83 4.47 0.29
C LEU A 96 8.24 5.84 0.65
N GLY A 97 6.96 5.90 1.02
CA GLY A 97 6.30 7.13 1.42
C GLY A 97 6.98 7.79 2.63
N ARG A 98 7.47 7.01 3.59
CA ARG A 98 8.22 7.53 4.73
C ARG A 98 9.56 8.14 4.33
N VAL A 99 10.33 7.48 3.45
CA VAL A 99 11.62 8.02 2.98
C VAL A 99 11.40 9.32 2.22
N GLN A 100 10.42 9.34 1.31
CA GLN A 100 10.03 10.53 0.56
C GLN A 100 9.60 11.67 1.49
N TYR A 101 8.79 11.38 2.51
CA TYR A 101 8.35 12.36 3.49
C TYR A 101 9.52 12.98 4.27
N VAL A 102 10.51 12.18 4.67
CA VAL A 102 11.70 12.70 5.38
C VAL A 102 12.54 13.59 4.45
N SER A 103 12.76 13.19 3.20
CA SER A 103 13.50 14.03 2.24
C SER A 103 12.77 15.33 1.92
N LEU A 104 11.45 15.28 1.70
CA LEU A 104 10.63 16.45 1.43
C LEU A 104 10.58 17.40 2.62
N SER A 105 10.42 16.85 3.84
CA SER A 105 10.46 17.66 5.08
C SER A 105 11.81 18.36 5.27
N ARG A 106 12.93 17.72 4.91
CA ARG A 106 14.27 18.35 4.97
C ARG A 106 14.40 19.47 3.96
N MET A 107 14.06 19.21 2.69
CA MET A 107 14.11 20.22 1.63
C MET A 107 13.17 21.40 1.94
N ALA A 108 11.97 21.13 2.45
CA ALA A 108 11.03 22.15 2.88
C ALA A 108 11.58 22.96 4.07
N GLY A 109 12.28 22.32 5.01
CA GLY A 109 12.95 23.01 6.11
C GLY A 109 14.09 23.91 5.63
N GLU A 110 14.96 23.39 4.76
CA GLU A 110 16.07 24.16 4.16
C GLU A 110 15.55 25.36 3.37
N LEU A 111 14.51 25.17 2.54
CA LEU A 111 13.84 26.25 1.83
C LEU A 111 13.14 27.23 2.78
N GLY A 112 12.46 26.75 3.82
CA GLY A 112 11.71 27.58 4.75
C GLY A 112 12.59 28.50 5.62
N THR A 113 13.84 28.13 5.88
CA THR A 113 14.73 28.91 6.75
C THR A 113 15.47 30.07 6.07
N GLY A 114 15.39 30.21 4.75
CA GLY A 114 16.16 31.23 4.04
C GLY A 114 15.72 31.59 2.63
N TYR A 115 14.66 30.97 2.10
CA TYR A 115 14.13 31.35 0.80
C TYR A 115 13.22 32.58 0.91
N THR A 116 13.59 33.65 0.22
CA THR A 116 12.80 34.90 0.11
C THR A 116 12.28 35.10 -1.31
N SER A 117 13.19 35.06 -2.29
CA SER A 117 12.92 35.19 -3.73
C SER A 117 14.01 34.51 -4.56
N VAL A 118 13.69 34.09 -5.79
CA VAL A 118 14.68 33.61 -6.78
C VAL A 118 15.76 34.66 -7.03
N THR A 119 15.42 35.95 -6.96
CA THR A 119 16.37 37.05 -7.17
C THR A 119 17.44 37.12 -6.07
N GLU A 120 17.10 36.73 -4.85
CA GLU A 120 17.98 36.72 -3.68
C GLU A 120 18.69 35.39 -3.47
N ALA A 121 18.29 34.33 -4.21
CA ALA A 121 18.89 33.01 -4.10
C ALA A 121 20.41 33.06 -4.35
N HIS A 122 21.18 32.43 -3.47
CA HIS A 122 22.63 32.31 -3.60
C HIS A 122 22.98 31.24 -4.66
N ALA A 123 23.86 31.58 -5.59
CA ALA A 123 24.38 30.66 -6.59
C ALA A 123 25.90 30.56 -6.47
N THR A 124 26.43 29.35 -6.54
CA THR A 124 27.89 29.11 -6.53
C THR A 124 28.57 29.71 -7.77
N VAL A 125 27.85 29.81 -8.89
CA VAL A 125 28.31 30.37 -10.15
C VAL A 125 27.43 31.58 -10.51
N PRO A 126 27.90 32.82 -10.34
CA PRO A 126 27.12 34.03 -10.59
C PRO A 126 26.60 34.15 -12.03
N GLU A 127 27.37 33.67 -13.01
CA GLU A 127 27.01 33.69 -14.43
C GLU A 127 25.80 32.79 -14.73
N ASP A 128 25.66 31.69 -14.00
CA ASP A 128 24.50 30.80 -14.13
C ASP A 128 23.26 31.45 -13.54
N LYS A 129 23.39 32.16 -12.40
CA LYS A 129 22.29 32.94 -11.85
C LYS A 129 21.81 34.02 -12.82
N ALA A 130 22.74 34.77 -13.42
CA ALA A 130 22.38 35.80 -14.39
C ALA A 130 21.65 35.22 -15.60
N ARG A 131 22.11 34.08 -16.12
CA ARG A 131 21.44 33.36 -17.22
C ARG A 131 20.05 32.87 -16.83
N ILE A 132 19.91 32.22 -15.67
CA ILE A 132 18.61 31.73 -15.18
C ILE A 132 17.63 32.88 -14.95
N LEU A 133 18.08 33.99 -14.35
CA LEU A 133 17.23 35.16 -14.14
C LEU A 133 16.82 35.83 -15.46
N ALA A 134 17.73 35.87 -16.45
CA ALA A 134 17.41 36.35 -17.79
C ALA A 134 16.38 35.44 -18.50
N ASP A 135 16.52 34.13 -18.37
CA ASP A 135 15.58 33.15 -18.95
C ASP A 135 14.19 33.21 -18.30
N ILE A 136 14.12 33.45 -16.98
CA ILE A 136 12.86 33.68 -16.28
C ILE A 136 12.23 35.01 -16.72
N GLY A 137 13.05 36.04 -16.91
CA GLY A 137 12.64 37.34 -17.45
C GLY A 137 11.56 38.01 -16.62
N ALA A 138 10.40 38.27 -17.23
CA ALA A 138 9.26 38.91 -16.57
C ALA A 138 8.47 37.98 -15.63
N ASN A 139 8.73 36.67 -15.67
CA ASN A 139 7.94 35.68 -14.91
C ASN A 139 8.49 35.41 -13.49
N VAL A 140 9.36 36.29 -12.95
CA VAL A 140 9.98 36.09 -11.64
C VAL A 140 8.94 35.92 -10.54
N GLU A 141 7.89 36.73 -10.54
CA GLU A 141 6.81 36.65 -9.54
C GLU A 141 6.04 35.33 -9.61
N ASP A 142 5.78 34.83 -10.82
CA ASP A 142 5.10 33.55 -11.03
C ASP A 142 5.96 32.37 -10.56
N VAL A 143 7.28 32.46 -10.75
CA VAL A 143 8.23 31.45 -10.26
C VAL A 143 8.28 31.49 -8.73
N ASP A 144 8.38 32.68 -8.12
CA ASP A 144 8.35 32.84 -6.66
C ASP A 144 7.05 32.31 -6.05
N ALA A 145 5.89 32.60 -6.67
CA ALA A 145 4.61 32.05 -6.26
C ALA A 145 4.57 30.53 -6.38
N SER A 146 5.13 29.98 -7.47
CA SER A 146 5.20 28.53 -7.68
C SER A 146 6.08 27.83 -6.65
N ILE A 147 7.18 28.47 -6.23
CA ILE A 147 8.09 27.96 -5.19
C ILE A 147 7.43 28.04 -3.81
N ARG A 148 6.71 29.12 -3.48
CA ARG A 148 5.92 29.19 -2.24
C ARG A 148 4.89 28.07 -2.15
N VAL A 149 4.16 27.83 -3.23
CA VAL A 149 3.21 26.69 -3.31
C VAL A 149 3.90 25.35 -3.12
N LEU A 150 5.10 25.17 -3.70
CA LEU A 150 5.90 23.97 -3.52
C LEU A 150 6.32 23.79 -2.05
N ILE A 151 6.75 24.86 -1.37
CA ILE A 151 7.15 24.85 0.04
C ILE A 151 5.95 24.52 0.94
N ASP A 152 4.81 25.18 0.73
CA ASP A 152 3.64 25.03 1.60
C ASP A 152 2.94 23.68 1.41
N SER A 153 2.73 23.27 0.16
CA SER A 153 1.97 22.05 -0.13
C SER A 153 2.85 20.81 -0.20
N GLY A 154 4.11 20.94 -0.59
CA GLY A 154 5.02 19.84 -0.94
C GLY A 154 5.05 19.50 -2.45
N MET A 155 4.25 20.17 -3.29
CA MET A 155 4.23 19.99 -4.75
C MET A 155 3.74 21.26 -5.48
N SER A 156 4.11 21.48 -6.74
CA SER A 156 3.61 22.64 -7.49
C SER A 156 2.85 22.18 -8.73
N THR A 157 1.52 22.11 -8.62
CA THR A 157 0.63 21.81 -9.76
C THR A 157 -0.16 23.06 -10.14
N PRO A 158 -0.63 23.19 -11.41
CA PRO A 158 -1.46 24.32 -11.83
C PRO A 158 -2.68 24.54 -10.91
N THR A 159 -3.36 23.46 -10.51
CA THR A 159 -4.50 23.52 -9.61
C THR A 159 -4.14 24.06 -8.22
N LEU A 160 -3.02 23.62 -7.64
CA LEU A 160 -2.58 24.13 -6.33
C LEU A 160 -2.18 25.61 -6.41
N ARG A 161 -1.55 26.03 -7.52
CA ARG A 161 -1.25 27.45 -7.75
C ARG A 161 -2.53 28.29 -7.86
N ASP A 162 -3.57 27.79 -8.52
CA ASP A 162 -4.89 28.44 -8.54
C ASP A 162 -5.53 28.54 -7.16
N VAL A 163 -5.43 27.49 -6.36
CA VAL A 163 -5.97 27.44 -4.99
C VAL A 163 -5.21 28.42 -4.08
N ALA A 164 -3.88 28.47 -4.16
CA ALA A 164 -3.06 29.45 -3.44
C ALA A 164 -3.36 30.89 -3.86
N ARG A 165 -3.59 31.15 -5.15
CA ARG A 165 -4.02 32.48 -5.64
C ARG A 165 -5.34 32.94 -5.03
N ARG A 166 -6.17 32.01 -4.55
CA ARG A 166 -7.42 32.30 -3.82
C ARG A 166 -7.23 32.46 -2.31
N GLY A 167 -6.00 32.41 -1.81
CA GLY A 167 -5.68 32.57 -0.39
C GLY A 167 -6.04 31.36 0.48
N ILE A 168 -6.27 30.18 -0.13
CA ILE A 168 -6.56 28.95 0.62
C ILE A 168 -5.24 28.38 1.14
N ASP A 169 -5.20 28.04 2.43
CA ASP A 169 -4.04 27.39 3.05
C ASP A 169 -3.79 26.01 2.42
N LEU A 170 -2.58 25.83 1.89
CA LEU A 170 -2.17 24.60 1.21
C LEU A 170 -1.35 23.66 2.10
N ARG A 171 -1.09 24.02 3.36
CA ARG A 171 -0.25 23.22 4.25
C ARG A 171 -0.76 21.79 4.39
N GLY A 172 0.10 20.84 4.02
CA GLY A 172 -0.19 19.40 4.13
C GLY A 172 -1.02 18.80 3.00
N THR A 173 -1.41 19.57 1.97
CA THR A 173 -2.24 19.07 0.85
C THR A 173 -1.57 18.01 -0.01
N ALA A 174 -0.24 17.97 -0.12
CA ALA A 174 0.47 16.91 -0.85
C ALA A 174 0.75 15.65 -0.02
N THR A 175 0.23 15.53 1.21
CA THR A 175 0.45 14.34 2.04
C THR A 175 -0.39 13.14 1.61
N TRP A 176 -0.44 12.86 0.30
CA TRP A 176 -0.95 11.60 -0.20
C TRP A 176 -0.01 10.47 0.19
N ARG A 177 -0.55 9.44 0.85
CA ARG A 177 0.20 8.23 1.18
C ARG A 177 -0.20 7.15 0.20
N SER A 178 0.71 6.74 -0.69
CA SER A 178 0.51 5.61 -1.61
C SER A 178 0.05 4.34 -0.89
N SER A 179 0.42 4.17 0.38
CA SER A 179 -0.06 3.10 1.25
C SER A 179 -1.59 3.07 1.40
N MET A 180 -2.28 4.21 1.34
CA MET A 180 -3.74 4.28 1.37
C MET A 180 -4.37 3.59 0.17
N ILE A 181 -3.82 3.78 -1.04
CA ILE A 181 -4.29 3.08 -2.25
C ILE A 181 -4.12 1.58 -2.07
N VAL A 182 -2.95 1.14 -1.62
CA VAL A 182 -2.66 -0.29 -1.51
C VAL A 182 -3.54 -0.95 -0.44
N THR A 183 -3.82 -0.28 0.67
CA THR A 183 -4.77 -0.79 1.66
C THR A 183 -6.21 -0.77 1.17
N ALA A 184 -6.60 0.25 0.41
CA ALA A 184 -7.97 0.39 -0.07
C ALA A 184 -8.25 -0.63 -1.18
N PHE A 185 -7.39 -0.72 -2.19
CA PHE A 185 -7.62 -1.49 -3.41
C PHE A 185 -6.96 -2.87 -3.42
N GLY A 186 -5.88 -3.08 -2.67
CA GLY A 186 -5.15 -4.36 -2.64
C GLY A 186 -6.03 -5.55 -2.24
N PRO A 187 -6.80 -5.49 -1.14
CA PRO A 187 -7.72 -6.55 -0.75
C PRO A 187 -8.79 -6.84 -1.82
N TRP A 188 -9.31 -5.81 -2.49
CA TRP A 188 -10.29 -5.98 -3.57
C TRP A 188 -9.69 -6.68 -4.79
N ALA A 189 -8.49 -6.28 -5.21
CA ALA A 189 -7.80 -6.93 -6.31
C ALA A 189 -7.53 -8.42 -6.00
N ALA A 190 -7.14 -8.74 -4.76
CA ALA A 190 -6.94 -10.12 -4.31
C ALA A 190 -8.27 -10.92 -4.31
N LEU A 191 -9.37 -10.30 -3.85
CA LEU A 191 -10.70 -10.92 -3.87
C LEU A 191 -11.22 -11.17 -5.29
N LEU A 192 -11.04 -10.20 -6.19
CA LEU A 192 -11.44 -10.33 -7.60
C LEU A 192 -10.63 -11.40 -8.31
N PHE A 193 -9.31 -11.43 -8.08
CA PHE A 193 -8.44 -12.49 -8.57
C PHE A 193 -8.92 -13.86 -8.07
N TYR A 194 -9.18 -13.98 -6.77
CA TYR A 194 -9.71 -15.22 -6.20
C TYR A 194 -11.06 -15.63 -6.82
N ALA A 195 -12.01 -14.71 -6.97
CA ALA A 195 -13.31 -15.00 -7.56
C ALA A 195 -13.18 -15.48 -9.02
N TYR A 196 -12.31 -14.85 -9.81
CA TYR A 196 -12.08 -15.19 -11.21
C TYR A 196 -11.46 -16.59 -11.38
N TYR A 197 -10.39 -16.88 -10.64
CA TYR A 197 -9.70 -18.19 -10.75
C TYR A 197 -10.43 -19.31 -10.01
N GLY A 198 -11.16 -18.99 -8.94
CA GLY A 198 -11.99 -19.94 -8.20
C GLY A 198 -13.15 -20.48 -9.04
N ASP A 199 -13.82 -19.63 -9.82
CA ASP A 199 -14.95 -20.03 -10.68
C ASP A 199 -14.52 -20.91 -11.84
N ALA A 200 -13.41 -20.57 -12.51
CA ALA A 200 -12.86 -21.36 -13.62
C ALA A 200 -12.49 -22.79 -13.18
N HIS A 201 -11.90 -22.93 -11.99
CA HIS A 201 -11.57 -24.25 -11.45
C HIS A 201 -12.82 -25.02 -11.00
N PHE A 202 -13.84 -24.34 -10.45
CA PHE A 202 -15.08 -24.98 -10.05
C PHE A 202 -15.86 -25.54 -11.25
N LYS A 203 -15.91 -24.80 -12.36
CA LYS A 203 -16.49 -25.27 -13.62
C LYS A 203 -15.80 -26.54 -14.15
N ASN A 204 -14.47 -26.57 -14.17
CA ASN A 204 -13.72 -27.75 -14.59
C ASN A 204 -13.96 -28.98 -13.69
N LEU A 205 -14.27 -28.78 -12.40
CA LEU A 205 -14.63 -29.86 -11.48
C LEU A 205 -16.05 -30.38 -11.73
N LEU A 206 -17.00 -29.49 -12.02
CA LEU A 206 -18.39 -29.85 -12.34
C LEU A 206 -18.52 -30.59 -13.66
N GLU A 207 -17.65 -30.32 -14.63
CA GLU A 207 -17.63 -31.01 -15.92
C GLU A 207 -16.93 -32.38 -15.86
N SER A 208 -16.33 -32.76 -14.73
CA SER A 208 -15.72 -34.09 -14.59
C SER A 208 -16.79 -35.18 -14.48
N PRO A 209 -16.81 -36.19 -15.37
CA PRO A 209 -17.90 -37.16 -15.49
C PRO A 209 -17.98 -38.16 -14.32
N GLU A 210 -17.00 -38.19 -13.43
CA GLU A 210 -16.86 -39.26 -12.41
C GLU A 210 -17.52 -38.96 -11.06
N ARG A 211 -18.11 -37.77 -10.85
CA ARG A 211 -18.75 -37.43 -9.56
C ARG A 211 -20.10 -36.74 -9.78
N PRO A 212 -21.24 -37.42 -9.60
CA PRO A 212 -22.54 -36.76 -9.59
C PRO A 212 -22.65 -35.88 -8.33
N TYR A 213 -22.25 -34.62 -8.46
CA TYR A 213 -22.45 -33.61 -7.43
C TYR A 213 -23.93 -33.20 -7.42
N THR A 214 -24.54 -33.20 -6.24
CA THR A 214 -25.95 -32.85 -6.06
C THR A 214 -26.20 -31.38 -6.41
N SER A 215 -27.24 -31.12 -7.20
CA SER A 215 -27.59 -29.83 -7.82
C SER A 215 -27.85 -28.66 -6.86
N TRP A 216 -27.96 -28.94 -5.56
CA TRP A 216 -28.34 -27.95 -4.54
C TRP A 216 -27.22 -26.95 -4.21
N HIS A 217 -25.94 -27.33 -4.32
CA HIS A 217 -24.82 -26.44 -4.01
C HIS A 217 -24.45 -25.46 -5.14
N ALA A 218 -24.79 -25.78 -6.39
CA ALA A 218 -24.44 -24.95 -7.55
C ALA A 218 -25.23 -23.63 -7.59
N HIS A 219 -26.49 -23.61 -7.15
CA HIS A 219 -27.34 -22.42 -7.23
C HIS A 219 -27.02 -21.33 -6.20
N HIS A 220 -26.54 -21.69 -4.99
CA HIS A 220 -26.24 -20.71 -3.95
C HIS A 220 -24.91 -19.97 -4.15
N VAL A 221 -23.90 -20.61 -4.74
CA VAL A 221 -22.61 -19.95 -5.00
C VAL A 221 -22.70 -18.90 -6.11
N ALA A 222 -23.50 -19.17 -7.16
CA ALA A 222 -23.63 -18.28 -8.31
C ALA A 222 -24.36 -16.95 -8.02
N THR A 223 -25.19 -16.89 -6.97
CA THR A 223 -26.07 -15.74 -6.71
C THR A 223 -25.49 -14.77 -5.66
N VAL A 224 -24.71 -15.26 -4.70
CA VAL A 224 -24.24 -14.45 -3.56
C VAL A 224 -22.98 -13.64 -3.90
N SER A 225 -22.12 -14.15 -4.78
CA SER A 225 -20.82 -13.53 -5.10
C SER A 225 -20.92 -12.14 -5.80
N PRO A 226 -21.73 -11.94 -6.84
CA PRO A 226 -21.75 -10.65 -7.56
C PRO A 226 -22.47 -9.53 -6.79
N LEU A 227 -23.49 -9.86 -5.98
CA LEU A 227 -24.24 -8.87 -5.20
C LEU A 227 -23.42 -8.26 -4.05
N LEU A 228 -22.58 -9.06 -3.39
CA LEU A 228 -21.63 -8.57 -2.39
C LEU A 228 -20.54 -7.68 -3.03
N GLY A 229 -20.08 -8.04 -4.23
CA GLY A 229 -19.15 -7.21 -5.00
C GLY A 229 -19.74 -5.83 -5.35
N ALA A 230 -20.98 -5.78 -5.83
CA ALA A 230 -21.64 -4.54 -6.21
C ALA A 230 -21.98 -3.63 -5.01
N ALA A 231 -22.47 -4.21 -3.90
CA ALA A 231 -22.82 -3.44 -2.70
C ALA A 231 -21.60 -2.76 -2.06
N CYS A 232 -20.43 -3.40 -2.11
CA CYS A 232 -19.21 -2.85 -1.53
C CYS A 232 -18.53 -1.79 -2.42
N ILE A 233 -18.64 -1.89 -3.75
CA ILE A 233 -18.18 -0.83 -4.66
C ILE A 233 -18.96 0.47 -4.42
N LEU A 234 -20.28 0.36 -4.19
CA LEU A 234 -21.11 1.52 -3.83
C LEU A 234 -20.70 2.14 -2.50
N LEU A 235 -20.32 1.34 -1.50
CA LEU A 235 -19.86 1.84 -0.19
C LEU A 235 -18.48 2.52 -0.20
N CYS A 236 -17.66 2.34 -1.25
CA CYS A 236 -16.37 3.01 -1.40
C CYS A 236 -16.45 4.30 -2.24
N LEU A 237 -17.58 4.55 -2.90
CA LEU A 237 -17.83 5.78 -3.67
C LEU A 237 -18.48 6.89 -2.83
N PHE A 238 -18.86 6.60 -1.58
CA PHE A 238 -19.39 7.54 -0.59
C PHE A 238 -18.46 7.61 0.63
#